data_AF-A0AAD3DGW3-F1
#
_entry.id   AF-A0AAD3DGW3-F1
#
_cell.length_a   1.000
_cell.length_b   1.000
_cell.length_c   1.000
_cell.angle_alpha   90.00
_cell.angle_beta   90.00
_cell.angle_gamma   90.00
#
_symmetry.space_group_name_H-M   'P 1'
#
loop_
_entity.id
_entity.type
_entity.pdbx_description
1 polymer ?
#
loop_
_entity_poly.entity_id
_entity_poly.type
_entity_poly.pdbx_seq_one_letter_code
_entity_poly.pdbx_strand_id
1 'polypeptide(L)'
;MRPLGFTRITVLAPGQETCVTGEAGGRLRILATAGALVGPPWSPRQLGLLLREELPAGERPASLYFEPHCDFEAASVAEGLRRLGLGGQAQGGQQGLAAGGGGVDVVVSPVVSTLLGAGPASYELVQGASNLVSLLRLLRPKVLLPLLNHELDASGPLAALLRQRGDERAVQEVLRREGLATRVEYPAPPGEALALAL
;
A
#
# COMPACT_ATOMS: atom_id res chain seq x y z
N MET A 1 20.85 -3.61 -9.54
CA MET A 1 21.14 -2.44 -8.69
C MET A 1 22.65 -2.19 -8.54
N ARG A 2 23.46 -3.11 -8.00
CA ARG A 2 24.94 -2.90 -7.91
C ARG A 2 25.63 -2.58 -9.25
N PRO A 3 25.30 -3.25 -10.38
CA PRO A 3 25.88 -2.90 -11.68
C PRO A 3 25.54 -1.49 -12.18
N LEU A 4 24.52 -0.84 -11.59
CA LEU A 4 24.14 0.54 -11.88
C LEU A 4 24.85 1.55 -10.95
N GLY A 5 25.83 1.11 -10.15
CA GLY A 5 26.61 1.99 -9.27
C GLY A 5 26.04 2.21 -7.87
N PHE A 6 24.86 1.66 -7.54
CA PHE A 6 24.30 1.76 -6.18
C PHE A 6 25.12 0.93 -5.18
N THR A 7 25.62 1.58 -4.13
CA THR A 7 26.50 0.97 -3.11
C THR A 7 25.81 0.67 -1.79
N ARG A 8 24.70 1.36 -1.47
CA ARG A 8 23.89 1.15 -0.25
C ARG A 8 22.56 0.52 -0.63
N ILE A 9 22.48 -0.80 -0.55
CA ILE A 9 21.31 -1.57 -0.96
C ILE A 9 20.90 -2.48 0.19
N THR A 10 19.66 -2.32 0.62
CA THR A 10 18.97 -3.26 1.52
C THR A 10 17.99 -4.06 0.68
N VAL A 11 18.10 -5.38 0.71
CA VAL A 11 17.16 -6.29 0.04
C VAL A 11 16.25 -6.87 1.11
N LEU A 12 14.95 -6.81 0.87
CA LEU A 12 13.93 -7.38 1.74
C LEU A 12 13.16 -8.46 0.99
N ALA A 13 12.94 -9.60 1.65
CA ALA A 13 11.94 -10.58 1.30
C ALA A 13 10.66 -10.36 2.15
N PRO A 14 9.51 -10.96 1.78
CA PRO A 14 8.31 -10.90 2.60
C PRO A 14 8.59 -11.34 4.06
N GLY A 15 8.05 -10.58 5.02
CA GLY A 15 8.27 -10.79 6.44
C GLY A 15 9.60 -10.26 6.98
N GLN A 16 10.51 -9.78 6.12
CA GLN A 16 11.71 -9.08 6.58
C GLN A 16 11.42 -7.60 6.82
N GLU A 17 12.24 -7.00 7.68
CA GLU A 17 12.15 -5.59 8.03
C GLU A 17 13.52 -4.95 8.09
N THR A 18 13.53 -3.63 7.99
CA THR A 18 14.70 -2.79 8.23
C THR A 18 14.28 -1.52 8.92
N CYS A 19 15.23 -0.78 9.48
CA CYS A 19 15.02 0.54 10.03
C CYS A 19 15.98 1.49 9.33
N VAL A 20 15.45 2.64 8.91
CA VAL A 20 16.24 3.71 8.30
C VAL A 20 16.19 4.95 9.18
N THR A 21 17.32 5.62 9.31
CA THR A 21 17.43 6.89 10.03
C THR A 21 17.57 8.00 8.99
N GLY A 22 16.64 8.95 9.00
CA GLY A 22 16.71 10.15 8.17
C GLY A 22 17.81 11.10 8.64
N GLU A 23 18.19 12.05 7.79
CA GLU A 23 19.25 13.04 8.10
C GLU A 23 18.91 13.89 9.33
N ALA A 24 17.61 14.16 9.57
CA ALA A 24 17.11 14.85 10.75
C ALA A 24 17.03 13.96 12.01
N GLY A 25 17.50 12.71 11.95
CA GLY A 25 17.55 11.77 13.09
C GLY A 25 16.26 10.97 13.34
N GLY A 26 15.16 11.27 12.63
CA GLY A 26 13.94 10.47 12.67
C GLY A 26 14.16 9.05 12.17
N ARG A 27 13.51 8.07 12.80
CA ARG A 27 13.63 6.65 12.44
C ARG A 27 12.34 6.10 11.86
N LEU A 28 12.47 5.33 10.79
CA LEU A 28 11.36 4.71 10.08
C LEU A 28 11.60 3.20 10.00
N ARG A 29 10.71 2.43 10.61
CA ARG A 29 10.68 0.98 10.46
C ARG A 29 9.90 0.62 9.21
N ILE A 30 10.50 -0.22 8.36
CA ILE A 30 9.95 -0.66 7.09
C ILE A 30 9.86 -2.18 7.13
N LEU A 31 8.66 -2.73 6.99
CA LEU A 31 8.38 -4.16 6.93
C LEU A 31 7.82 -4.51 5.55
N ALA A 32 8.42 -5.51 4.90
CA ALA A 32 7.97 -6.00 3.60
C ALA A 32 6.88 -7.06 3.76
N THR A 33 5.79 -6.95 3.01
CA THR A 33 4.71 -7.93 2.90
C THR A 33 4.72 -8.56 1.52
N ALA A 34 4.21 -9.78 1.38
CA ALA A 34 4.04 -10.41 0.07
C ALA A 34 2.95 -9.65 -0.73
N GLY A 35 3.38 -9.01 -1.82
CA GLY A 35 2.53 -8.29 -2.78
C GLY A 35 2.30 -9.13 -4.03
N ALA A 36 2.26 -8.51 -5.20
CA ALA A 36 1.81 -9.14 -6.43
C ALA A 36 2.77 -10.17 -7.03
N LEU A 37 2.25 -11.21 -7.67
CA LEU A 37 3.05 -12.07 -8.56
C LEU A 37 2.98 -11.52 -9.98
N VAL A 38 3.77 -10.50 -10.30
CA VAL A 38 3.81 -9.95 -11.66
C VAL A 38 4.92 -10.60 -12.49
N GLY A 39 4.54 -11.12 -13.65
CA GLY A 39 5.43 -11.85 -14.54
C GLY A 39 5.20 -13.36 -14.53
N PRO A 40 6.14 -14.16 -15.04
CA PRO A 40 5.98 -15.60 -15.10
C PRO A 40 5.79 -16.24 -13.71
N PRO A 41 5.14 -17.42 -13.62
CA PRO A 41 4.82 -18.07 -12.34
C PRO A 41 6.02 -18.36 -11.42
N TRP A 42 7.24 -18.38 -11.96
CA TRP A 42 8.48 -18.62 -11.22
C TRP A 42 9.16 -17.33 -10.72
N SER A 43 8.62 -16.15 -11.04
CA SER A 43 9.17 -14.90 -10.53
C SER A 43 8.89 -14.75 -9.03
N PRO A 44 9.83 -14.15 -8.27
CA PRO A 44 9.51 -13.71 -6.91
C PRO A 44 8.33 -12.74 -6.92
N ARG A 45 7.48 -12.83 -5.90
CA ARG A 45 6.43 -11.83 -5.69
C ARG A 45 7.08 -10.47 -5.41
N GLN A 46 6.48 -9.41 -5.93
CA GLN A 46 6.77 -8.06 -5.50
C GLN A 46 6.28 -7.83 -4.07
N LEU A 47 6.66 -6.69 -3.49
CA LEU A 47 6.38 -6.38 -2.09
C LEU A 47 5.32 -5.29 -1.98
N GLY A 48 4.45 -5.44 -0.99
CA GLY A 48 3.85 -4.29 -0.31
C GLY A 48 4.75 -3.87 0.85
N LEU A 49 4.67 -2.62 1.28
CA LEU A 49 5.51 -2.08 2.35
C LEU A 49 4.63 -1.49 3.45
N LEU A 50 4.81 -1.97 4.68
CA LEU A 50 4.32 -1.32 5.89
C LEU A 50 5.43 -0.44 6.45
N LEU A 51 5.15 0.83 6.67
CA LEU A 51 6.08 1.81 7.22
C LEU A 51 5.48 2.40 8.50
N ARG A 52 6.28 2.49 9.55
CA ARG A 52 5.85 3.08 10.84
C ARG A 52 7.00 3.86 11.44
N GLU A 53 6.69 5.07 11.90
CA GLU A 53 7.66 5.88 12.63
C GLU A 53 8.06 5.22 13.94
N GLU A 54 9.31 5.37 14.32
CA GLU A 54 9.78 5.05 15.66
C GLU A 54 9.96 6.35 16.44
N LEU A 55 9.02 6.60 17.36
CA LEU A 55 9.00 7.78 18.22
C LEU A 55 9.24 7.40 19.68
N PRO A 56 9.65 8.36 20.53
CA PRO A 56 9.69 8.18 21.98
C PRO A 56 8.33 7.77 22.57
N ALA A 57 8.36 7.21 23.77
CA ALA A 57 7.14 6.85 24.48
C ALA A 57 6.28 8.09 24.78
N GLY A 58 4.98 8.01 24.48
CA GLY A 58 4.02 9.10 24.69
C GLY A 58 3.62 9.86 23.42
N GLU A 59 4.36 9.69 22.33
CA GLU A 59 3.98 10.21 21.02
C GLU A 59 3.28 9.14 20.17
N ARG A 60 2.38 9.59 19.28
CA ARG A 60 1.65 8.69 18.37
C ARG A 60 2.40 8.58 17.05
N PRO A 61 3.03 7.44 16.71
CA PRO A 61 3.70 7.27 15.43
C PRO A 61 2.70 7.21 14.27
N ALA A 62 3.04 7.86 13.15
CA ALA A 62 2.32 7.68 11.91
C ALA A 62 2.63 6.32 11.27
N SER A 63 1.68 5.82 10.47
CA SER A 63 1.83 4.55 9.75
C SER A 63 1.28 4.62 8.32
N LEU A 64 1.99 4.00 7.39
CA LEU A 64 1.70 3.99 5.96
C LEU A 64 1.76 2.56 5.44
N TYR A 65 0.83 2.18 4.57
CA TYR A 65 0.98 1.01 3.71
C TYR A 65 1.09 1.44 2.25
N PHE A 66 2.16 1.04 1.59
CA PHE A 66 2.36 1.27 0.16
C PHE A 66 2.17 -0.05 -0.60
N GLU A 67 1.20 -0.08 -1.51
CA GLU A 67 0.82 -1.26 -2.27
C GLU A 67 0.76 -0.94 -3.77
N PRO A 68 1.78 -1.29 -4.56
CA PRO A 68 1.94 -0.82 -5.93
C PRO A 68 0.97 -1.46 -6.95
N HIS A 69 0.38 -2.62 -6.64
CA HIS A 69 -0.45 -3.37 -7.59
C HIS A 69 -1.85 -3.67 -7.08
N CYS A 70 -2.11 -3.46 -5.79
CA CYS A 70 -3.35 -3.88 -5.13
C CYS A 70 -3.59 -5.41 -5.24
N ASP A 71 -2.53 -6.19 -5.44
CA ASP A 71 -2.51 -7.65 -5.35
C ASP A 71 -1.58 -8.02 -4.20
N PHE A 72 -2.15 -8.58 -3.14
CA PHE A 72 -1.49 -8.77 -1.86
C PHE A 72 -1.89 -10.09 -1.21
N GLU A 73 -1.00 -10.65 -0.41
CA GLU A 73 -1.31 -11.82 0.41
C GLU A 73 -1.83 -11.38 1.78
N ALA A 74 -3.13 -11.57 2.02
CA ALA A 74 -3.80 -11.09 3.23
C ALA A 74 -3.14 -11.58 4.53
N ALA A 75 -2.65 -12.84 4.56
CA ALA A 75 -1.95 -13.39 5.72
C ALA A 75 -0.62 -12.67 6.00
N SER A 76 0.14 -12.35 4.95
CA SER A 76 1.40 -11.60 5.06
C SER A 76 1.16 -10.18 5.57
N VAL A 77 0.13 -9.50 5.08
CA VAL A 77 -0.25 -8.17 5.53
C VAL A 77 -0.73 -8.18 6.98
N ALA A 78 -1.61 -9.11 7.36
CA ALA A 78 -2.10 -9.26 8.72
C ALA A 78 -0.96 -9.52 9.73
N GLU A 79 -0.01 -10.37 9.36
CA GLU A 79 1.18 -10.64 10.16
C GLU A 79 2.07 -9.39 10.30
N GLY A 80 2.25 -8.63 9.22
CA GLY A 80 2.96 -7.36 9.23
C GLY A 80 2.32 -6.33 10.17
N LEU A 81 0.99 -6.19 10.13
CA LEU A 81 0.23 -5.33 11.04
C LEU A 81 0.50 -5.74 12.50
N ARG A 82 0.36 -7.03 12.81
CA ARG A 82 0.61 -7.58 14.16
C ARG A 82 2.03 -7.26 14.64
N ARG A 83 3.05 -7.46 13.80
CA ARG A 83 4.46 -7.20 14.13
C ARG A 83 4.78 -5.74 14.37
N LEU A 84 4.06 -4.84 13.70
CA LEU A 84 4.19 -3.40 13.92
C LEU A 84 3.28 -2.90 15.05
N GLY A 85 2.51 -3.75 15.72
CA GLY A 85 1.53 -3.32 16.73
C GLY A 85 0.43 -2.44 16.14
N LEU A 86 0.05 -2.73 14.90
CA LEU A 86 -1.05 -2.11 14.16
C LEU A 86 -2.19 -3.14 14.09
N GLY A 87 -3.43 -2.71 14.27
CA GLY A 87 -4.58 -3.61 14.40
C GLY A 87 -5.06 -3.72 15.85
N GLY A 88 -6.33 -3.41 16.06
CA GLY A 88 -6.93 -3.38 17.39
C GLY A 88 -6.98 -4.77 17.98
N GLN A 89 -6.56 -4.91 19.24
CA GLN A 89 -6.80 -6.15 19.98
C GLN A 89 -8.30 -6.36 20.15
N ALA A 90 -8.78 -7.55 19.80
CA ALA A 90 -9.95 -8.09 20.46
C ALA A 90 -9.59 -8.24 21.95
N GLN A 91 -10.46 -7.73 22.81
CA GLN A 91 -10.30 -7.65 24.26
C GLN A 91 -9.83 -8.96 24.90
N GLY A 92 -8.85 -8.84 25.81
CA GLY A 92 -8.43 -9.92 26.71
C GLY A 92 -7.46 -9.43 27.78
N GLY A 93 -7.94 -8.57 28.69
CA GLY A 93 -7.30 -8.34 30.02
C GLY A 93 -6.44 -7.09 30.20
N GLN A 94 -7.00 -6.12 30.94
CA GLN A 94 -6.37 -5.06 31.76
C GLN A 94 -5.42 -4.01 31.15
N GLN A 95 -5.99 -2.80 31.05
CA GLN A 95 -5.47 -1.45 31.35
C GLN A 95 -4.17 -0.94 30.69
N GLY A 96 -4.35 -0.03 29.73
CA GLY A 96 -3.37 0.97 29.28
C GLY A 96 -3.96 1.82 28.14
N LEU A 97 -4.07 3.14 28.34
CA LEU A 97 -4.75 4.07 27.43
C LEU A 97 -4.11 4.15 26.03
N ALA A 98 -4.87 3.83 24.98
CA ALA A 98 -4.91 4.58 23.72
C ALA A 98 -6.17 4.16 22.92
N ALA A 99 -7.17 5.05 22.89
CA ALA A 99 -8.29 4.94 21.97
C ALA A 99 -7.80 5.27 20.54
N GLY A 100 -7.92 4.33 19.61
CA GLY A 100 -7.61 4.56 18.19
C GLY A 100 -7.86 3.32 17.35
N GLY A 101 -8.95 3.33 16.57
CA GLY A 101 -9.42 2.22 15.73
C GLY A 101 -8.31 1.60 14.89
N GLY A 102 -8.22 0.27 14.97
CA GLY A 102 -7.07 -0.49 14.51
C GLY A 102 -6.86 -0.48 13.01
N GLY A 103 -5.62 -0.32 12.57
CA GLY A 103 -5.24 -0.31 11.16
C GLY A 103 -3.92 0.43 10.94
N VAL A 104 -3.68 0.86 9.71
CA VAL A 104 -2.68 1.88 9.34
C VAL A 104 -3.33 3.26 9.26
N ASP A 105 -2.57 4.35 9.26
CA ASP A 105 -3.17 5.68 9.05
C ASP A 105 -3.48 5.93 7.58
N VAL A 106 -2.52 5.62 6.71
CA VAL A 106 -2.59 5.93 5.28
C VAL A 106 -2.32 4.68 4.45
N VAL A 107 -3.12 4.47 3.41
CA VAL A 107 -2.85 3.50 2.34
C VAL A 107 -2.57 4.25 1.05
N VAL A 108 -1.47 3.93 0.38
CA VAL A 108 -1.16 4.36 -0.98
C VAL A 108 -1.32 3.15 -1.89
N SER A 109 -2.30 3.19 -2.78
CA SER A 109 -2.57 2.04 -3.65
C SER A 109 -3.31 2.44 -4.93
N PRO A 110 -3.14 1.71 -6.04
CA PRO A 110 -3.94 1.92 -7.24
C PRO A 110 -5.43 1.75 -6.97
N VAL A 111 -6.23 2.56 -7.64
CA VAL A 111 -7.70 2.52 -7.55
C VAL A 111 -8.38 2.11 -8.85
N VAL A 112 -7.59 2.05 -9.93
CA VAL A 112 -7.99 1.56 -11.25
C VAL A 112 -7.19 0.29 -11.54
N SER A 113 -7.82 -0.68 -12.18
CA SER A 113 -7.16 -1.89 -12.63
C SER A 113 -6.52 -1.70 -14.00
N THR A 114 -5.35 -2.31 -14.19
CA THR A 114 -4.66 -2.39 -15.48
C THR A 114 -4.60 -3.85 -15.92
N LEU A 115 -5.13 -4.12 -17.11
CA LEU A 115 -5.15 -5.45 -17.72
C LEU A 115 -4.18 -5.50 -18.90
N LEU A 116 -3.56 -6.64 -19.10
CA LEU A 116 -2.78 -6.98 -20.29
C LEU A 116 -3.50 -8.05 -21.10
N GLY A 117 -3.68 -7.78 -22.40
CA GLY A 117 -4.32 -8.70 -23.34
C GLY A 117 -5.79 -8.35 -23.63
N ALA A 118 -6.45 -9.20 -24.40
CA ALA A 118 -7.83 -8.99 -24.85
C ALA A 118 -8.70 -10.23 -24.61
N GLY A 119 -9.97 -10.00 -24.27
CA GLY A 119 -10.95 -11.07 -24.08
C GLY A 119 -10.73 -11.89 -22.80
N PRO A 120 -11.20 -13.15 -22.74
CA PRO A 120 -11.22 -13.96 -21.52
C PRO A 120 -9.83 -14.37 -21.01
N ALA A 121 -8.77 -14.15 -21.80
CA ALA A 121 -7.38 -14.43 -21.43
C ALA A 121 -6.64 -13.21 -20.87
N SER A 122 -7.34 -12.12 -20.54
CA SER A 122 -6.71 -10.91 -19.97
C SER A 122 -6.11 -11.20 -18.60
N TYR A 123 -4.88 -10.75 -18.38
CA TYR A 123 -4.19 -10.85 -17.10
C TYR A 123 -4.23 -9.49 -16.38
N GLU A 124 -4.63 -9.48 -15.11
CA GLU A 124 -4.72 -8.25 -14.32
C GLU A 124 -3.37 -7.95 -13.67
N LEU A 125 -2.64 -6.99 -14.24
CA LEU A 125 -1.35 -6.52 -13.74
C LEU A 125 -1.49 -5.71 -12.46
N VAL A 126 -2.55 -4.90 -12.40
CA VAL A 126 -2.89 -4.04 -11.28
C VAL A 126 -4.37 -4.25 -10.96
N GLN A 127 -4.69 -4.53 -9.71
CA GLN A 127 -6.00 -4.95 -9.24
C GLN A 127 -6.77 -3.85 -8.50
N GLY A 128 -6.50 -2.57 -8.79
CA GLY A 128 -7.07 -1.44 -8.06
C GLY A 128 -8.60 -1.43 -8.00
N ALA A 129 -9.30 -1.71 -9.11
CA ALA A 129 -10.76 -1.74 -9.07
C ALA A 129 -11.33 -3.03 -8.45
N SER A 130 -10.56 -4.12 -8.49
CA SER A 130 -11.02 -5.47 -8.09
C SER A 130 -10.82 -5.76 -6.61
N ASN A 131 -9.74 -5.23 -6.02
CA ASN A 131 -9.24 -5.72 -4.74
C ASN A 131 -9.05 -4.61 -3.69
N LEU A 132 -9.22 -3.34 -4.06
CA LEU A 132 -9.05 -2.20 -3.16
C LEU A 132 -9.95 -2.30 -1.92
N VAL A 133 -11.21 -2.69 -2.07
CA VAL A 133 -12.14 -2.82 -0.93
C VAL A 133 -11.64 -3.87 0.06
N SER A 134 -11.15 -5.01 -0.42
CA SER A 134 -10.57 -6.06 0.43
C SER A 134 -9.33 -5.57 1.16
N LEU A 135 -8.46 -4.84 0.45
CA LEU A 135 -7.26 -4.23 1.03
C LEU A 135 -7.61 -3.26 2.17
N LEU A 136 -8.56 -2.36 1.92
CA LEU A 136 -9.00 -1.36 2.90
C LEU A 136 -9.75 -1.97 4.08
N ARG A 137 -10.50 -3.06 3.88
CA ARG A 137 -11.12 -3.81 5.00
C ARG A 137 -10.07 -4.42 5.92
N LEU A 138 -8.97 -4.92 5.36
CA LEU A 138 -7.87 -5.50 6.13
C LEU A 138 -7.08 -4.42 6.89
N LEU A 139 -6.73 -3.33 6.19
CA LEU A 139 -5.86 -2.29 6.71
C LEU A 139 -6.58 -1.21 7.51
N ARG A 140 -7.89 -1.05 7.33
CA ARG A 140 -8.77 -0.06 7.96
C ARG A 140 -8.16 1.34 8.05
N PRO A 141 -7.67 1.92 6.94
CA PRO A 141 -7.00 3.20 6.99
C PRO A 141 -7.95 4.37 7.22
N LYS A 142 -7.40 5.44 7.79
CA LYS A 142 -8.08 6.74 7.85
C LYS A 142 -8.11 7.39 6.48
N VAL A 143 -7.00 7.32 5.74
CA VAL A 143 -6.83 7.94 4.42
C VAL A 143 -6.40 6.91 3.38
N LEU A 144 -7.09 6.90 2.24
CA LEU A 144 -6.60 6.33 0.99
C LEU A 144 -6.03 7.47 0.14
N LEU A 145 -4.77 7.33 -0.26
CA LEU A 145 -4.12 8.14 -1.26
C LEU A 145 -4.05 7.32 -2.57
N PRO A 146 -4.89 7.60 -3.57
CA PRO A 146 -4.85 6.90 -4.84
C PRO A 146 -3.47 7.02 -5.50
N LEU A 147 -2.90 5.88 -5.87
CA LEU A 147 -1.69 5.83 -6.67
C LEU A 147 -2.07 6.03 -8.14
N LEU A 148 -1.83 7.24 -8.65
CA LEU A 148 -2.22 7.66 -10.00
C LEU A 148 -1.24 7.18 -11.07
N ASN A 149 -1.01 5.86 -11.16
CA ASN A 149 -0.12 5.25 -12.15
C ASN A 149 -0.63 5.33 -13.60
N HIS A 150 -1.75 6.00 -13.86
CA HIS A 150 -2.42 5.97 -15.15
C HIS A 150 -1.83 6.93 -16.19
N GLU A 151 -0.99 7.88 -15.78
CA GLU A 151 -0.23 8.77 -16.69
C GLU A 151 1.07 8.13 -17.18
N LEU A 152 1.00 6.86 -17.59
CA LEU A 152 2.15 6.17 -18.18
C LEU A 152 2.12 6.41 -19.69
N ASP A 153 2.99 7.29 -20.18
CA ASP A 153 3.22 7.49 -21.61
C ASP A 153 3.92 6.24 -22.19
N ALA A 154 3.12 5.21 -22.47
CA ALA A 154 3.56 3.95 -23.03
C ALA A 154 3.36 3.95 -24.55
N SER A 155 4.40 3.54 -25.29
CA SER A 155 4.36 3.42 -26.74
C SER A 155 4.74 2.01 -27.20
N GLY A 156 4.29 1.64 -28.41
CA GLY A 156 4.62 0.36 -29.05
C GLY A 156 3.53 -0.72 -28.96
N PRO A 157 3.78 -1.90 -29.56
CA PRO A 157 2.76 -2.93 -29.75
C PRO A 157 2.11 -3.47 -28.46
N LEU A 158 2.87 -3.54 -27.37
CA LEU A 158 2.36 -4.00 -26.07
C LEU A 158 1.47 -2.97 -25.40
N ALA A 159 1.70 -1.67 -25.62
CA ALA A 159 0.85 -0.61 -25.08
C ALA A 159 -0.58 -0.71 -25.63
N ALA A 160 -0.73 -1.15 -26.90
CA ALA A 160 -2.04 -1.38 -27.52
C ALA A 160 -2.84 -2.54 -26.88
N LEU A 161 -2.19 -3.40 -26.08
CA LEU A 161 -2.83 -4.50 -25.36
C LEU A 161 -3.18 -4.14 -23.92
N LEU A 162 -2.77 -2.96 -23.45
CA LEU A 162 -3.13 -2.48 -22.11
C LEU A 162 -4.55 -1.93 -22.12
N ARG A 163 -5.32 -2.30 -21.10
CA ARG A 163 -6.68 -1.79 -20.89
C ARG A 163 -6.84 -1.38 -19.44
N GLN A 164 -7.63 -0.35 -19.21
CA GLN A 164 -7.99 0.09 -17.87
C GLN A 164 -9.42 -0.32 -17.52
N ARG A 165 -9.64 -0.65 -16.25
CA ARG A 165 -10.97 -0.95 -15.70
C ARG A 165 -11.14 -0.25 -14.36
N GLY A 166 -12.27 0.43 -14.21
CA GLY A 166 -12.58 1.25 -13.04
C GLY A 166 -12.57 2.73 -13.38
N ASP A 167 -13.04 3.53 -12.44
CA ASP A 167 -13.06 4.99 -12.53
C ASP A 167 -12.54 5.56 -11.22
N GLU A 168 -11.44 6.30 -11.30
CA GLU A 168 -10.81 6.97 -10.18
C GLU A 168 -11.76 7.95 -9.47
N ARG A 169 -12.65 8.61 -10.21
CA ARG A 169 -13.61 9.58 -9.67
C ARG A 169 -14.73 8.90 -8.90
N ALA A 170 -14.99 7.62 -9.18
CA ALA A 170 -16.03 6.83 -8.53
C ALA A 170 -15.55 6.19 -7.20
N VAL A 171 -14.27 6.28 -6.85
CA VAL A 171 -13.70 5.58 -5.69
C VAL A 171 -14.41 5.99 -4.41
N GLN A 172 -14.65 7.28 -4.20
CA GLN A 172 -15.36 7.77 -3.02
C GLN A 172 -16.76 7.14 -2.87
N GLU A 173 -17.49 7.01 -3.99
CA GLU A 173 -18.82 6.39 -4.01
C GLU A 173 -18.74 4.89 -3.73
N VAL A 174 -17.71 4.20 -4.25
CA VAL A 174 -17.45 2.79 -3.93
C VAL A 174 -17.20 2.63 -2.43
N LEU A 175 -16.33 3.44 -1.82
CA LEU A 175 -16.06 3.36 -0.38
C LEU A 175 -17.32 3.59 0.45
N ARG A 176 -18.13 4.59 0.06
CA ARG A 176 -19.41 4.90 0.71
C ARG A 176 -20.39 3.72 0.61
N ARG A 177 -20.54 3.12 -0.57
CA ARG A 177 -21.42 1.95 -0.80
C ARG A 177 -20.99 0.74 0.01
N GLU A 178 -19.67 0.52 0.14
CA GLU A 178 -19.10 -0.60 0.89
C GLU A 178 -19.03 -0.34 2.41
N GLY A 179 -19.47 0.83 2.88
CA GLY A 179 -19.52 1.21 4.29
C GLY A 179 -18.14 1.48 4.91
N LEU A 180 -17.14 1.84 4.11
CA LEU A 180 -15.79 2.14 4.59
C LEU A 180 -15.69 3.60 5.04
N ALA A 181 -15.18 3.83 6.25
CA ALA A 181 -14.98 5.17 6.82
C ALA A 181 -13.71 5.89 6.29
N THR A 182 -12.94 5.23 5.43
CA THR A 182 -11.71 5.75 4.85
C THR A 182 -12.00 6.98 3.98
N ARG A 183 -11.30 8.09 4.22
CA ARG A 183 -11.35 9.29 3.38
C ARG A 183 -10.41 9.13 2.19
N VAL A 184 -10.83 9.60 1.02
CA VAL A 184 -9.95 9.68 -0.16
C VAL A 184 -9.32 11.06 -0.21
N GLU A 185 -7.99 11.12 -0.27
CA GLU A 185 -7.21 12.33 -0.55
C GLU A 185 -6.43 12.09 -1.83
N TYR A 186 -6.32 13.09 -2.70
CA TYR A 186 -5.56 12.96 -3.94
C TYR A 186 -4.13 13.50 -3.77
N PRO A 187 -3.13 12.91 -4.43
CA PRO A 187 -1.76 13.42 -4.37
C PRO A 187 -1.71 14.86 -4.87
N ALA A 188 -0.81 15.66 -4.27
CA ALA A 188 -0.47 16.97 -4.80
C ALA A 188 0.14 16.85 -6.21
N PRO A 189 0.16 17.94 -7.00
CA PRO A 189 0.85 17.96 -8.28
C PRO A 189 2.33 17.51 -8.16
N PRO A 190 2.93 16.98 -9.24
CA PRO A 190 4.33 16.55 -9.22
C PRO A 190 5.27 17.64 -8.71
N GLY A 191 6.07 17.30 -7.70
CA GLY A 191 7.03 18.21 -7.06
C GLY A 191 6.49 18.97 -5.84
N GLU A 192 5.20 18.87 -5.53
CA GLU A 192 4.59 19.48 -4.35
C GLU A 192 4.36 18.47 -3.23
N ALA A 193 4.50 18.93 -1.98
CA ALA A 193 4.25 18.10 -0.80
C ALA A 193 2.77 18.13 -0.42
N LEU A 194 2.21 16.97 -0.06
CA LEU A 194 0.87 16.86 0.53
C LEU A 194 1.00 16.62 2.04
N ALA A 195 0.38 17.49 2.83
CA ALA A 195 0.24 17.31 4.27
C ALA A 195 -1.11 16.63 4.58
N LEU A 196 -1.08 15.56 5.39
CA LEU A 196 -2.28 14.84 5.82
C LEU A 196 -2.52 15.08 7.31
N ALA A 197 -3.76 15.45 7.66
CA ALA A 197 -4.20 15.47 9.05
C ALA A 197 -4.64 14.05 9.45
N LEU A 198 -3.87 13.41 10.34
CA LEU A 198 -4.07 12.02 10.80
C LEU A 198 -4.66 11.94 12.20
#